data_AF-A0AAW2XBU1-F1
#
_entry.id   AF-A0AAW2XBU1-F1
#
_cell.length_a   1.000
_cell.length_b   1.000
_cell.length_c   1.000
_cell.angle_alpha   90.00
_cell.angle_beta   90.00
_cell.angle_gamma   90.00
#
_symmetry.space_group_name_H-M   'P 1'
#
loop_
_entity.id
_entity.type
_entity.pdbx_description
1 polymer ?
#
loop_
_entity_poly.entity_id
_entity_poly.type
_entity_poly.pdbx_seq_one_letter_code
_entity_poly.pdbx_strand_id
1 'polypeptide(L)'
;MRLCIDSRQLNRITIKNKYPLPRIDDLLDQLKGATVFSKIDLRSGYWQLRIEERSIPKTAFRTRYGHYEFVVMPFGLTNAPAAFMSLMNKTLQPFLDQFVIVFIDDILIYSRSPEEHEQHLRIVLQILREKQLYTKFSKCEFWMEEIAFLGHVVSKEGVQPDPAKVRAILGWEPPKNVSEVRSFLGLTGYYRRFIKDFSVVAKPLTNLLKKNTPFNWNDRCAQSFEELKRRLTSAPILALPSGDGGYVVYTDASRQELGCVLMQHGRL
;
A
#
# COMPACT_ATOMS: atom_id res chain seq x y z
N MET A 1 2.34 12.53 24.21
CA MET A 1 1.82 13.71 23.48
C MET A 1 2.66 13.92 22.23
N ARG A 2 2.06 14.20 21.05
CA ARG A 2 2.79 14.45 19.79
C ARG A 2 2.39 15.83 19.25
N LEU A 3 3.36 16.65 18.87
CA LEU A 3 3.09 17.95 18.24
C LEU A 3 2.58 17.72 16.81
N CYS A 4 1.42 18.29 16.50
CA CYS A 4 0.81 18.27 15.17
C CYS A 4 0.45 19.70 14.78
N ILE A 5 1.05 20.21 13.71
CA ILE A 5 0.76 21.55 13.19
C ILE A 5 -0.32 21.44 12.11
N ASP A 6 -1.39 22.22 12.25
CA ASP A 6 -2.46 22.26 11.27
C ASP A 6 -2.03 23.01 9.99
N SER A 7 -1.55 22.25 9.02
CA SER A 7 -1.09 22.77 7.72
C SER A 7 -2.22 22.86 6.68
N ARG A 8 -3.50 22.70 7.05
CA ARG A 8 -4.61 22.64 6.07
C ARG A 8 -4.69 23.87 5.18
N GLN A 9 -4.50 25.07 5.73
CA GLN A 9 -4.54 26.31 4.94
C GLN A 9 -3.35 26.42 3.98
N LEU A 10 -2.14 26.13 4.48
CA LEU A 10 -0.93 26.08 3.66
C LEU A 10 -1.06 25.07 2.51
N ASN A 11 -1.60 23.88 2.80
CA ASN A 11 -1.82 22.81 1.82
C ASN A 11 -2.81 23.21 0.72
N ARG A 12 -3.77 24.11 0.98
CA ARG A 12 -4.74 24.58 -0.02
C ARG A 12 -4.09 25.48 -1.08
N ILE A 13 -3.14 26.30 -0.67
CA ILE A 13 -2.44 27.25 -1.55
C ILE A 13 -1.16 26.65 -2.17
N THR A 14 -0.69 25.51 -1.64
CA THR A 14 0.48 24.81 -2.17
C THR A 14 0.12 24.07 -3.46
N ILE A 15 0.90 24.29 -4.50
CA ILE A 15 0.78 23.53 -5.77
C ILE A 15 1.09 22.06 -5.49
N LYS A 16 0.13 21.18 -5.76
CA LYS A 16 0.24 19.75 -5.47
C LYS A 16 1.20 19.07 -6.43
N ASN A 17 2.22 18.42 -5.89
CA ASN A 17 3.11 17.54 -6.64
C ASN A 17 2.39 16.21 -6.90
N LYS A 18 1.99 15.98 -8.15
CA LYS A 18 1.35 14.73 -8.60
C LYS A 18 2.43 13.69 -8.94
N TYR A 19 3.25 13.34 -7.95
CA TYR A 19 4.25 12.29 -8.14
C TYR A 19 3.55 10.96 -8.48
N PRO A 20 3.98 10.25 -9.53
CA PRO A 20 3.36 8.99 -9.89
C PRO A 20 3.74 7.94 -8.85
N LEU A 21 2.79 7.59 -7.97
CA LEU A 21 2.97 6.44 -7.09
C LEU A 21 2.72 5.17 -7.90
N PRO A 22 3.62 4.17 -7.82
CA PRO A 22 3.41 2.88 -8.46
C PRO A 22 2.15 2.22 -7.89
N ARG A 23 1.48 1.41 -8.71
CA ARG A 23 0.36 0.62 -8.21
C ARG A 23 0.92 -0.49 -7.34
N ILE A 24 0.23 -0.78 -6.25
CA ILE A 24 0.66 -1.80 -5.29
C ILE A 24 0.67 -3.18 -5.95
N ASP A 25 -0.27 -3.44 -6.86
CA ASP A 25 -0.30 -4.68 -7.65
C ASP A 25 0.99 -4.84 -8.46
N ASP A 26 1.40 -3.81 -9.20
CA ASP A 26 2.64 -3.81 -9.99
C ASP A 26 3.88 -4.05 -9.11
N LEU A 27 3.93 -3.47 -7.90
CA LEU A 27 5.03 -3.68 -6.96
C LEU A 27 5.08 -5.12 -6.44
N LEU A 28 3.92 -5.72 -6.17
CA LEU A 28 3.87 -7.10 -5.69
C LEU A 28 4.29 -8.09 -6.78
N ASP A 29 3.92 -7.84 -8.04
CA ASP A 29 4.28 -8.70 -9.17
C ASP A 29 5.81 -8.79 -9.40
N GLN A 30 6.57 -7.78 -8.97
CA GLN A 30 8.04 -7.78 -9.02
C GLN A 30 8.70 -8.78 -8.07
N LEU A 31 7.99 -9.24 -7.04
CA LEU A 31 8.51 -10.14 -6.00
C LEU A 31 8.65 -11.60 -6.47
N LYS A 32 8.37 -11.84 -7.75
CA LYS A 32 8.40 -13.16 -8.38
C LYS A 32 9.73 -13.87 -8.17
N GLY A 33 9.64 -15.09 -7.65
CA GLY A 33 10.78 -15.98 -7.42
C GLY A 33 11.64 -15.58 -6.22
N ALA A 34 11.27 -14.53 -5.48
CA ALA A 34 11.91 -14.20 -4.23
C ALA A 34 11.52 -15.20 -3.14
N THR A 35 12.49 -15.56 -2.31
CA THR A 35 12.34 -16.51 -1.20
C THR A 35 12.75 -15.89 0.14
N VAL A 36 13.56 -14.83 0.10
CA VAL A 36 14.06 -14.12 1.27
C VAL A 36 13.76 -12.62 1.14
N PHE A 37 13.24 -12.05 2.21
CA PHE A 37 12.79 -10.66 2.27
C PHE A 37 13.38 -9.94 3.48
N SER A 38 13.68 -8.65 3.30
CA SER A 38 13.99 -7.74 4.40
C SER A 38 13.26 -6.43 4.18
N LYS A 39 12.68 -5.86 5.23
CA LYS A 39 12.01 -4.56 5.20
C LYS A 39 12.74 -3.59 6.12
N ILE A 40 13.07 -2.43 5.58
CA ILE A 40 13.72 -1.34 6.30
C ILE A 40 12.72 -0.18 6.43
N ASP A 41 12.38 0.19 7.67
CA ASP A 41 11.56 1.37 8.01
C ASP A 41 12.50 2.56 8.29
N LEU A 42 12.32 3.65 7.55
CA LEU A 42 13.08 4.87 7.76
C LEU A 42 12.57 5.64 9.00
N ARG A 43 13.50 6.02 9.88
CA ARG A 43 13.14 6.68 11.13
C ARG A 43 12.55 8.06 10.87
N SER A 44 11.29 8.27 11.24
CA SER A 44 10.65 9.58 11.14
C SER A 44 10.81 10.18 9.73
N GLY A 45 10.61 9.37 8.67
CA GLY A 45 10.99 9.59 7.27
C GLY A 45 11.15 11.06 6.85
N TYR A 46 10.05 11.83 6.87
CA TYR A 46 10.07 13.22 6.40
C TYR A 46 11.04 14.14 7.15
N TRP A 47 11.30 13.93 8.44
CA TRP A 47 12.22 14.77 9.21
C TRP A 47 13.68 14.67 8.74
N GLN A 48 14.01 13.69 7.90
CA GLN A 48 15.34 13.55 7.29
C GLN A 48 15.50 14.41 6.04
N LEU A 49 14.40 14.93 5.48
CA LEU A 49 14.40 15.77 4.29
C LEU A 49 14.47 17.25 4.69
N ARG A 50 15.52 17.95 4.25
CA ARG A 50 15.62 19.41 4.45
C ARG A 50 14.60 20.15 3.59
N ILE A 51 13.99 21.17 4.18
CA ILE A 51 13.17 22.12 3.43
C ILE A 51 14.12 23.10 2.72
N GLU A 52 13.81 23.40 1.47
CA GLU A 52 14.50 24.45 0.72
C GLU A 52 14.39 25.80 1.45
N GLU A 53 15.49 26.53 1.61
CA GLU A 53 15.58 27.73 2.47
C GLU A 53 14.46 28.74 2.23
N ARG A 54 14.14 29.04 0.97
CA ARG A 54 13.04 29.97 0.59
C ARG A 54 11.64 29.51 1.00
N SER A 55 11.48 28.25 1.40
CA SER A 55 10.21 27.65 1.81
C SER A 55 10.12 27.42 3.32
N ILE A 56 11.22 27.59 4.08
CA ILE A 56 11.24 27.48 5.55
C ILE A 56 10.21 28.43 6.20
N PRO A 57 10.12 29.74 5.84
CA PRO A 57 9.17 30.65 6.48
C PRO A 57 7.69 30.30 6.25
N LYS A 58 7.40 29.52 5.20
CA LYS A 58 6.03 29.06 4.90
C LYS A 58 5.55 28.02 5.92
N THR A 59 6.47 27.40 6.66
CA THR A 59 6.18 26.37 7.67
C THR A 59 6.07 26.93 9.09
N ALA A 60 6.07 28.26 9.22
CA ALA A 60 6.05 28.92 10.51
C ALA A 60 4.80 28.55 11.33
N PHE A 61 4.99 28.36 12.63
CA PHE A 61 3.92 28.08 13.59
C PHE A 61 4.17 28.81 14.90
N ARG A 62 3.08 29.12 15.61
CA ARG A 62 3.11 29.84 16.87
C ARG A 62 2.78 28.92 18.04
N THR A 63 3.54 29.04 19.12
CA THR A 63 3.21 28.49 20.43
C THR A 63 2.99 29.63 21.43
N ARG A 64 2.59 29.31 22.66
CA ARG A 64 2.50 30.31 23.74
C ARG A 64 3.84 31.00 24.06
N TYR A 65 4.97 30.41 23.64
CA TYR A 65 6.31 30.87 23.99
C TYR A 65 7.11 31.43 22.82
N GLY A 66 6.55 31.45 21.61
CA GLY A 66 7.27 32.00 20.48
C GLY A 66 6.77 31.54 19.12
N HIS A 67 7.49 32.02 18.10
CA HIS A 67 7.30 31.70 16.71
C HIS A 67 8.47 30.83 16.24
N TYR A 68 8.15 29.72 15.58
CA TYR A 68 9.12 28.72 15.17
C TYR A 68 8.83 28.31 13.73
N GLU A 69 9.86 27.84 13.03
CA GLU A 69 9.78 27.37 11.65
C GLU A 69 10.44 26.00 11.54
N PHE A 70 10.04 25.21 10.56
CA PHE A 70 10.65 23.92 10.30
C PHE A 70 11.74 24.02 9.25
N VAL A 71 12.94 23.55 9.60
CA VAL A 71 14.09 23.43 8.68
C VAL A 71 14.12 22.08 7.94
N VAL A 72 13.33 21.12 8.40
CA VAL A 72 13.15 19.78 7.84
C VAL A 72 11.67 19.50 7.66
N MET A 73 11.30 18.64 6.72
CA MET A 73 9.92 18.43 6.29
C MET A 73 9.05 17.89 7.45
N PRO A 74 8.12 18.70 8.00
CA PRO A 74 7.23 18.22 9.05
C PRO A 74 6.13 17.33 8.46
N PHE A 75 5.54 16.51 9.32
CA PHE A 75 4.31 15.80 8.97
C PHE A 75 3.16 16.79 8.70
N GLY A 76 2.30 16.44 7.74
CA GLY A 76 1.09 17.20 7.43
C GLY A 76 1.19 18.10 6.19
N LEU A 77 2.38 18.28 5.61
CA LEU A 77 2.52 18.98 4.33
C LEU A 77 2.10 18.09 3.15
N THR A 78 1.31 18.64 2.24
CA THR A 78 0.72 17.90 1.11
C THR A 78 1.76 17.24 0.20
N ASN A 79 2.93 17.86 0.00
CA ASN A 79 3.96 17.35 -0.90
C ASN A 79 5.03 16.50 -0.19
N ALA A 80 4.94 16.27 1.12
CA ALA A 80 5.96 15.51 1.85
C ALA A 80 6.14 14.07 1.33
N PRO A 81 5.08 13.27 1.10
CA PRO A 81 5.23 11.92 0.55
C PRO A 81 5.87 11.91 -0.84
N ALA A 82 5.47 12.85 -1.70
CA ALA A 82 5.99 12.97 -3.06
C ALA A 82 7.48 13.35 -3.09
N ALA A 83 7.88 14.29 -2.23
CA ALA A 83 9.29 14.68 -2.12
C ALA A 83 10.15 13.54 -1.57
N PHE A 84 9.62 12.79 -0.58
CA PHE A 84 10.31 11.64 -0.01
C PHE A 84 10.45 10.49 -1.03
N MET A 85 9.38 10.14 -1.73
CA MET A 85 9.42 9.19 -2.84
C MET A 85 10.44 9.60 -3.90
N SER A 86 10.48 10.88 -4.28
CA SER A 86 11.48 11.33 -5.26
C SER A 86 12.91 11.19 -4.75
N LEU A 87 13.18 11.41 -3.45
CA LEU A 87 14.50 11.22 -2.86
C LEU A 87 14.88 9.74 -2.87
N MET A 88 13.98 8.89 -2.39
CA MET A 88 14.21 7.45 -2.29
C MET A 88 14.42 6.82 -3.67
N ASN A 89 13.57 7.17 -4.63
CA ASN A 89 13.68 6.67 -5.99
C ASN A 89 14.98 7.13 -6.66
N LYS A 90 15.45 8.35 -6.43
CA LYS A 90 16.77 8.81 -6.93
C LYS A 90 17.93 8.09 -6.24
N THR A 91 17.79 7.79 -4.96
CA THR A 91 18.85 7.18 -4.14
C THR A 91 19.06 5.71 -4.48
N LEU A 92 17.97 4.98 -4.71
CA LEU A 92 17.98 3.55 -4.98
C LEU A 92 17.70 3.21 -6.45
N GLN A 93 17.66 4.22 -7.33
CA GLN A 93 17.32 4.09 -8.76
C GLN A 93 18.01 2.90 -9.45
N PRO A 94 19.31 2.63 -9.24
CA PRO A 94 19.99 1.53 -9.92
C PRO A 94 19.51 0.13 -9.52
N PHE A 95 18.73 0.01 -8.44
CA PHE A 95 18.31 -1.26 -7.82
C PHE A 95 16.78 -1.42 -7.76
N LEU A 96 16.05 -0.37 -8.13
CA LEU A 96 14.59 -0.43 -8.30
C LEU A 96 14.25 -1.47 -9.38
N ASP A 97 13.13 -2.16 -9.17
CA ASP A 97 12.59 -3.20 -10.06
C ASP A 97 13.52 -4.42 -10.25
N GLN A 98 14.65 -4.49 -9.53
CA GLN A 98 15.58 -5.62 -9.54
C GLN A 98 15.51 -6.43 -8.25
N PHE A 99 15.82 -5.78 -7.12
CA PHE A 99 15.78 -6.40 -5.79
C PHE A 99 15.34 -5.44 -4.69
N VAL A 100 14.94 -4.22 -5.06
CA VAL A 100 14.47 -3.18 -4.15
C VAL A 100 13.14 -2.62 -4.62
N ILE A 101 12.17 -2.57 -3.71
CA ILE A 101 10.93 -1.82 -3.86
C ILE A 101 10.90 -0.72 -2.80
N VAL A 102 10.55 0.49 -3.23
CA VAL A 102 10.36 1.63 -2.34
C VAL A 102 8.89 2.03 -2.35
N PHE A 103 8.30 2.14 -1.16
CA PHE A 103 6.98 2.73 -0.99
C PHE A 103 6.93 3.65 0.21
N ILE A 104 7.00 4.95 -0.07
CA ILE A 104 7.08 6.05 0.89
C ILE A 104 8.23 5.79 1.87
N ASP A 105 7.92 5.41 3.11
CA ASP A 105 8.88 5.26 4.21
C ASP A 105 9.47 3.85 4.29
N ASP A 106 8.90 2.89 3.55
CA ASP A 106 9.27 1.48 3.57
C ASP A 106 10.16 1.13 2.37
N ILE A 107 11.29 0.47 2.64
CA ILE A 107 12.15 -0.15 1.63
C ILE A 107 12.04 -1.65 1.80
N LEU A 108 11.52 -2.35 0.78
CA LEU A 108 11.51 -3.80 0.72
C LEU A 108 12.67 -4.27 -0.14
N ILE A 109 13.46 -5.19 0.39
CA ILE A 109 14.57 -5.87 -0.28
C ILE A 109 14.14 -7.33 -0.45
N TYR A 110 14.30 -7.88 -1.64
CA TYR A 110 13.88 -9.24 -1.95
C TYR A 110 14.94 -9.95 -2.80
N SER A 111 15.16 -11.24 -2.53
CA SER A 111 16.20 -12.05 -3.20
C SER A 111 15.75 -13.48 -3.41
N ARG A 112 16.40 -14.20 -4.33
CA ARG A 112 16.08 -15.60 -4.64
C ARG A 112 16.79 -16.60 -3.73
N SER A 113 17.92 -16.21 -3.15
CA SER A 113 18.65 -16.99 -2.17
C SER A 113 19.17 -16.13 -1.01
N PRO A 114 19.49 -16.75 0.14
CA PRO A 114 20.14 -16.05 1.25
C PRO A 114 21.47 -15.38 0.87
N GLU A 115 22.28 -16.01 0.01
CA GLU A 115 23.59 -15.50 -0.39
C GLU A 115 23.46 -14.21 -1.21
N GLU A 116 22.54 -14.18 -2.18
CA GLU A 116 22.18 -12.95 -2.90
C GLU A 116 21.64 -11.89 -1.93
N HIS A 117 20.84 -12.31 -0.95
CA HIS A 117 20.24 -11.39 0.03
C HIS A 117 21.27 -10.69 0.90
N GLU A 118 22.36 -11.36 1.27
CA GLU A 118 23.47 -10.73 1.99
C GLU A 118 24.07 -9.57 1.19
N GLN A 119 24.31 -9.80 -0.10
CA GLN A 119 24.89 -8.81 -1.01
C GLN A 119 23.95 -7.63 -1.21
N HIS A 120 22.67 -7.90 -1.46
CA HIS A 120 21.64 -6.88 -1.61
C HIS A 120 21.49 -6.01 -0.37
N LEU A 121 21.45 -6.62 0.82
CA LEU A 121 21.40 -5.90 2.09
C LEU A 121 22.63 -5.01 2.28
N ARG A 122 23.82 -5.53 2.00
CA ARG A 122 25.07 -4.78 2.11
C ARG A 122 25.06 -3.53 1.22
N ILE A 123 24.62 -3.67 -0.03
CA ILE A 123 24.50 -2.56 -0.98
C ILE A 123 23.53 -1.50 -0.46
N VAL A 124 22.31 -1.90 -0.07
CA VAL A 124 21.29 -0.94 0.37
C VAL A 124 21.72 -0.23 1.65
N LEU A 125 22.22 -0.96 2.65
CA LEU A 125 22.68 -0.37 3.91
C LEU A 125 23.87 0.58 3.71
N GLN A 126 24.78 0.26 2.78
CA GLN A 126 25.89 1.13 2.43
C GLN A 126 25.41 2.45 1.83
N ILE A 127 24.46 2.39 0.88
CA ILE A 127 23.87 3.59 0.26
C ILE A 127 23.13 4.44 1.29
N LEU A 128 22.33 3.81 2.16
CA LEU A 128 21.63 4.53 3.23
C LEU A 128 22.62 5.24 4.16
N ARG A 129 23.75 4.58 4.50
CA ARG A 129 24.82 5.18 5.30
C ARG A 129 25.47 6.38 4.60
N GLU A 130 25.81 6.25 3.31
CA GLU A 130 26.43 7.31 2.51
C GLU A 130 25.51 8.53 2.35
N LYS A 131 24.20 8.30 2.19
CA LYS A 131 23.18 9.35 2.09
C LYS A 131 22.69 9.85 3.45
N GLN A 132 23.22 9.33 4.55
CA GLN A 132 22.82 9.67 5.91
C GLN A 132 21.30 9.49 6.15
N LEU A 133 20.73 8.45 5.55
CA LEU A 133 19.34 8.05 5.75
C LEU A 133 19.28 7.04 6.89
N TYR A 134 18.68 7.46 8.00
CA TYR A 134 18.62 6.70 9.23
C TYR A 134 17.38 5.82 9.30
N THR A 135 17.59 4.58 9.69
CA THR A 135 16.54 3.57 9.83
C THR A 135 16.10 3.46 11.29
N LYS A 136 14.88 2.98 11.52
CA LYS A 136 14.42 2.62 12.86
C LYS A 136 14.54 1.11 13.03
N PHE A 137 15.69 0.67 13.54
CA PHE A 137 16.02 -0.76 13.68
C PHE A 137 14.91 -1.60 14.34
N SER A 138 14.24 -1.07 15.36
CA SER A 138 13.13 -1.77 16.05
C SER A 138 11.87 -2.02 15.22
N LYS A 139 11.81 -1.49 14.00
CA LYS A 139 10.76 -1.73 13.02
C LYS A 139 11.26 -2.40 11.74
N CYS A 140 12.56 -2.59 11.61
CA CYS A 140 13.12 -3.32 10.48
C CYS A 140 12.94 -4.82 10.72
N GLU A 141 12.73 -5.55 9.63
CA GLU A 141 12.61 -7.00 9.61
C GLU A 141 13.66 -7.52 8.62
N PHE A 142 14.46 -8.51 9.00
CA PHE A 142 15.56 -9.01 8.18
C PHE A 142 15.48 -10.51 8.01
N TRP A 143 15.87 -11.01 6.85
CA TRP A 143 16.00 -12.45 6.57
C TRP A 143 14.71 -13.25 6.76
N MET A 144 13.59 -12.67 6.37
CA MET A 144 12.27 -13.26 6.54
C MET A 144 11.91 -14.13 5.33
N GLU A 145 11.30 -15.29 5.56
CA GLU A 145 10.70 -16.11 4.49
C GLU A 145 9.31 -15.60 4.08
N GLU A 146 8.63 -14.92 5.01
CA GLU A 146 7.37 -14.23 4.78
C GLU A 146 7.40 -12.84 5.41
N ILE A 147 6.82 -11.84 4.73
CA ILE A 147 6.86 -10.47 5.21
C ILE A 147 5.55 -9.73 4.97
N ALA A 148 5.12 -8.95 5.96
CA ALA A 148 3.99 -8.04 5.80
C ALA A 148 4.43 -6.77 5.04
N PHE A 149 3.87 -6.56 3.86
CA PHE A 149 4.16 -5.42 3.01
C PHE A 149 2.89 -4.90 2.32
N LEU A 150 2.64 -3.58 2.41
CA LEU A 150 1.51 -2.90 1.79
C LEU A 150 0.15 -3.59 2.03
N GLY A 151 -0.11 -4.05 3.26
CA GLY A 151 -1.37 -4.72 3.62
C GLY A 151 -1.55 -6.12 3.06
N HIS A 152 -0.47 -6.74 2.58
CA HIS A 152 -0.40 -8.13 2.14
C HIS A 152 0.70 -8.85 2.93
N VAL A 153 0.63 -10.18 2.99
CA VAL A 153 1.74 -11.04 3.37
C VAL A 153 2.31 -11.62 2.09
N VAL A 154 3.61 -11.45 1.89
CA VAL A 154 4.36 -11.98 0.74
C VAL A 154 5.24 -13.12 1.23
N SER A 155 5.25 -14.22 0.50
CA SER A 155 6.15 -15.35 0.72
C SER A 155 6.57 -15.97 -0.62
N LYS A 156 7.41 -17.01 -0.55
CA LYS A 156 7.78 -17.82 -1.74
C LYS A 156 6.58 -18.44 -2.47
N GLU A 157 5.48 -18.70 -1.76
CA GLU A 157 4.28 -19.32 -2.35
C GLU A 157 3.41 -18.31 -3.10
N GLY A 158 3.60 -17.01 -2.81
CA GLY A 158 2.87 -15.93 -3.45
C GLY A 158 2.45 -14.85 -2.46
N VAL A 159 1.35 -14.19 -2.80
CA VAL A 159 0.81 -13.05 -2.06
C VAL A 159 -0.55 -13.41 -1.49
N GLN A 160 -0.79 -13.02 -0.24
CA GLN A 160 -2.11 -13.16 0.41
C GLN A 160 -2.49 -11.88 1.16
N PRO A 161 -3.78 -11.63 1.41
CA PRO A 161 -4.20 -10.51 2.25
C PRO A 161 -3.61 -10.61 3.66
N ASP A 162 -3.23 -9.48 4.26
CA ASP A 162 -2.76 -9.46 5.65
C ASP A 162 -3.88 -9.95 6.60
N PRO A 163 -3.66 -11.04 7.37
CA PRO A 163 -4.66 -11.58 8.29
C PRO A 163 -5.18 -10.55 9.30
N ALA A 164 -4.37 -9.58 9.71
CA ALA A 164 -4.81 -8.50 10.60
C ALA A 164 -5.84 -7.58 9.93
N LYS A 165 -5.67 -7.29 8.63
CA LYS A 165 -6.61 -6.51 7.83
C LYS A 165 -7.88 -7.30 7.53
N VAL A 166 -7.76 -8.59 7.24
CA VAL A 166 -8.90 -9.48 7.05
C VAL A 166 -9.73 -9.56 8.34
N ARG A 167 -9.11 -9.72 9.52
CA ARG A 167 -9.81 -9.72 10.82
C ARG A 167 -10.59 -8.42 11.06
N ALA A 168 -10.02 -7.28 10.70
CA ALA A 168 -10.72 -5.99 10.82
C ALA A 168 -11.97 -5.92 9.92
N ILE A 169 -11.92 -6.51 8.72
CA ILE A 169 -13.08 -6.61 7.81
C ILE A 169 -14.14 -7.56 8.38
N LEU A 170 -13.73 -8.67 9.00
CA LEU A 170 -14.66 -9.62 9.61
C LEU A 170 -15.43 -9.04 10.79
N GLY A 171 -14.75 -8.24 11.61
CA GLY A 171 -15.36 -7.54 12.74
C GLY A 171 -16.20 -6.32 12.34
N TRP A 172 -16.34 -6.01 11.05
CA TRP A 172 -17.10 -4.85 10.61
C TRP A 172 -18.60 -5.07 10.79
N GLU A 173 -19.25 -4.12 11.46
CA GLU A 173 -20.71 -4.06 11.59
C GLU A 173 -21.40 -3.70 10.25
N PRO A 174 -22.67 -4.08 10.04
CA PRO A 174 -23.43 -3.66 8.87
C PRO A 174 -23.44 -2.12 8.72
N PRO A 175 -23.00 -1.58 7.56
CA PRO A 175 -23.01 -0.15 7.28
C PRO A 175 -24.39 0.50 7.45
N LYS A 176 -24.43 1.63 8.16
CA LYS A 176 -25.66 2.38 8.46
C LYS A 176 -25.89 3.56 7.52
N ASN A 177 -24.89 3.90 6.69
CA ASN A 177 -24.98 5.02 5.75
C ASN A 177 -24.06 4.82 4.54
N VAL A 178 -24.23 5.68 3.52
CA VAL A 178 -23.46 5.68 2.27
C VAL A 178 -21.96 5.86 2.52
N SER A 179 -21.56 6.62 3.54
CA SER A 179 -20.14 6.83 3.87
C SER A 179 -19.50 5.54 4.37
N GLU A 180 -20.17 4.80 5.25
CA GLU A 180 -19.70 3.50 5.75
C GLU A 180 -19.66 2.45 4.64
N VAL A 181 -20.66 2.40 3.76
CA VAL A 181 -20.63 1.52 2.58
C VAL A 181 -19.43 1.84 1.68
N ARG A 182 -19.15 3.13 1.45
CA ARG A 182 -17.99 3.55 0.66
C ARG A 182 -16.67 3.14 1.31
N SER A 183 -16.55 3.29 2.63
CA SER A 183 -15.36 2.85 3.37
C SER A 183 -15.16 1.33 3.29
N PHE A 184 -16.23 0.55 3.49
CA PHE A 184 -16.19 -0.90 3.38
C PHE A 184 -15.83 -1.37 1.96
N LEU A 185 -16.48 -0.82 0.93
CA LEU A 185 -16.18 -1.12 -0.48
C LEU A 185 -14.77 -0.66 -0.88
N GLY A 186 -14.26 0.42 -0.28
CA GLY A 186 -12.88 0.84 -0.49
C GLY A 186 -11.87 -0.19 -0.01
N LEU A 187 -12.06 -0.72 1.21
CA LEU A 187 -11.14 -1.71 1.78
C LEU A 187 -11.33 -3.11 1.17
N THR A 188 -12.55 -3.57 0.95
CA THR A 188 -12.80 -4.86 0.27
C THR A 188 -12.38 -4.80 -1.20
N GLY A 189 -12.57 -3.66 -1.86
CA GLY A 189 -12.12 -3.40 -3.22
C GLY A 189 -10.59 -3.37 -3.35
N TYR A 190 -9.85 -3.03 -2.30
CA TYR A 190 -8.40 -3.16 -2.26
C TYR A 190 -7.95 -4.62 -2.47
N TYR A 191 -8.70 -5.57 -1.90
CA TYR A 191 -8.44 -7.01 -2.02
C TYR A 191 -9.23 -7.69 -3.15
N ARG A 192 -9.77 -6.93 -4.11
CA ARG A 192 -10.64 -7.44 -5.18
C ARG A 192 -10.06 -8.62 -5.96
N ARG A 193 -8.72 -8.68 -6.15
CA ARG A 193 -8.06 -9.75 -6.91
C ARG A 193 -8.14 -11.12 -6.24
N PHE A 194 -8.33 -11.15 -4.92
CA PHE A 194 -8.51 -12.36 -4.14
C PHE A 194 -9.96 -12.85 -4.12
N ILE A 195 -10.90 -12.03 -4.61
CA ILE A 195 -12.33 -12.29 -4.58
C ILE A 195 -12.80 -12.55 -6.01
N LYS A 196 -13.03 -13.83 -6.34
CA LYS A 196 -13.66 -14.21 -7.60
C LYS A 196 -14.99 -13.45 -7.77
N ASP A 197 -15.23 -12.91 -8.96
CA ASP A 197 -16.45 -12.18 -9.32
C ASP A 197 -16.80 -11.03 -8.36
N PHE A 198 -15.77 -10.34 -7.82
CA PHE A 198 -15.96 -9.22 -6.87
C PHE A 198 -17.05 -8.22 -7.31
N SER A 199 -17.03 -7.82 -8.59
CA SER A 199 -18.00 -6.87 -9.14
C SER A 199 -19.45 -7.35 -9.02
N VAL A 200 -19.69 -8.65 -9.20
CA VAL A 200 -21.01 -9.29 -9.08
C VAL A 200 -21.47 -9.23 -7.64
N VAL A 201 -20.60 -9.70 -6.73
CA VAL A 201 -20.91 -9.77 -5.30
C VAL A 201 -21.12 -8.38 -4.72
N ALA A 202 -20.29 -7.40 -5.08
CA ALA A 202 -20.33 -6.03 -4.56
C ALA A 202 -21.43 -5.15 -5.18
N LYS A 203 -22.13 -5.61 -6.22
CA LYS A 203 -23.12 -4.80 -6.96
C LYS A 203 -24.26 -4.25 -6.09
N PRO A 204 -24.90 -5.02 -5.17
CA PRO A 204 -25.94 -4.48 -4.29
C PRO A 204 -25.45 -3.29 -3.46
N LEU A 205 -24.23 -3.39 -2.91
CA LEU A 205 -23.62 -2.32 -2.13
C LEU A 205 -23.20 -1.13 -3.00
N THR A 206 -22.72 -1.39 -4.21
CA THR A 206 -22.30 -0.33 -5.14
C THR A 206 -23.50 0.48 -5.63
N ASN A 207 -24.68 -0.14 -5.76
CA ASN A 207 -25.93 0.56 -6.07
C ASN A 207 -26.31 1.59 -4.99
N LEU A 208 -25.99 1.35 -3.72
CA LEU A 208 -26.22 2.32 -2.63
C LEU A 208 -25.34 3.58 -2.76
N LEU A 209 -24.29 3.54 -3.59
CA LEU A 209 -23.40 4.69 -3.83
C LEU A 209 -23.87 5.59 -4.98
N LYS A 210 -24.90 5.18 -5.73
CA LYS A 210 -25.41 5.95 -6.88
C LYS A 210 -26.05 7.26 -6.43
N LYS A 211 -25.84 8.32 -7.22
CA LYS A 211 -26.48 9.63 -6.97
C LYS A 211 -28.00 9.46 -7.01
N ASN A 212 -28.71 10.21 -6.15
CA ASN A 212 -30.17 10.21 -6.04
C ASN A 212 -30.81 8.86 -5.68
N THR A 213 -30.04 7.91 -5.15
CA THR A 213 -30.57 6.64 -4.63
C THR A 213 -30.76 6.76 -3.12
N PRO A 214 -31.97 6.51 -2.58
CA PRO A 214 -32.17 6.48 -1.14
C PRO A 214 -31.38 5.32 -0.53
N PHE A 215 -30.78 5.55 0.63
CA PHE A 215 -30.08 4.50 1.35
C PHE A 215 -31.10 3.49 1.90
N ASN A 216 -31.17 2.31 1.27
CA ASN A 216 -32.03 1.22 1.70
C ASN A 216 -31.22 -0.06 1.86
N TRP A 217 -30.87 -0.39 3.11
CA TRP A 217 -30.18 -1.62 3.45
C TRP A 217 -31.18 -2.79 3.48
N ASN A 218 -31.22 -3.55 2.38
CA ASN A 218 -32.09 -4.72 2.24
C ASN A 218 -31.31 -6.04 2.36
N ASP A 219 -32.03 -7.17 2.32
CA ASP A 219 -31.43 -8.50 2.45
C ASP A 219 -30.35 -8.78 1.40
N ARG A 220 -30.48 -8.23 0.18
CA ARG A 220 -29.45 -8.38 -0.86
C ARG A 220 -28.15 -7.65 -0.49
N CYS A 221 -28.25 -6.49 0.17
CA CYS A 221 -27.10 -5.77 0.69
C CYS A 221 -26.46 -6.53 1.85
N ALA A 222 -27.26 -7.06 2.78
CA ALA A 222 -26.78 -7.88 3.88
C ALA A 222 -26.06 -9.15 3.40
N GLN A 223 -26.65 -9.87 2.45
CA GLN A 223 -26.04 -11.06 1.83
C GLN A 223 -24.74 -10.73 1.09
N SER A 224 -24.72 -9.65 0.30
CA SER A 224 -23.52 -9.16 -0.38
C SER A 224 -22.39 -8.82 0.59
N PHE A 225 -22.73 -8.14 1.69
CA PHE A 225 -21.78 -7.77 2.74
C PHE A 225 -21.15 -8.99 3.42
N GLU A 226 -21.97 -9.94 3.86
CA GLU A 226 -21.46 -11.16 4.51
C GLU A 226 -20.71 -12.07 3.52
N GLU A 227 -21.15 -12.14 2.26
CA GLU A 227 -20.45 -12.91 1.23
C GLU A 227 -19.06 -12.33 0.91
N LEU A 228 -18.91 -11.00 0.85
CA LEU A 228 -17.60 -10.36 0.70
C LEU A 228 -16.68 -10.65 1.88
N LYS A 229 -17.20 -10.63 3.11
CA LYS A 229 -16.46 -10.99 4.32
C LYS A 229 -16.00 -12.46 4.25
N ARG A 230 -16.89 -13.38 3.90
CA ARG A 230 -16.60 -14.81 3.76
C ARG A 230 -15.56 -15.11 2.69
N ARG A 231 -15.65 -14.47 1.51
CA ARG A 231 -14.67 -14.70 0.43
C ARG A 231 -13.27 -14.22 0.80
N LEU A 232 -13.15 -13.19 1.62
CA LEU A 232 -11.87 -12.71 2.13
C LEU A 232 -11.23 -13.65 3.16
N THR A 233 -12.01 -14.44 3.88
CA THR A 233 -11.45 -15.44 4.82
C THR A 233 -10.94 -16.68 4.12
N SER A 234 -11.58 -17.06 3.01
CA SER A 234 -11.16 -18.16 2.15
C SER A 234 -10.33 -17.68 0.96
N ALA A 235 -9.72 -16.50 1.06
CA ALA A 235 -8.93 -15.93 -0.02
C ALA A 235 -7.75 -16.86 -0.34
N PRO A 236 -7.57 -17.26 -1.61
CA PRO A 236 -6.44 -18.08 -2.01
C PRO A 236 -5.15 -17.27 -1.96
N ILE A 237 -4.02 -17.96 -1.80
CA ILE A 237 -2.70 -17.37 -2.07
C ILE A 237 -2.60 -17.20 -3.59
N LEU A 238 -2.36 -15.97 -4.05
CA LEU A 238 -2.13 -15.68 -5.46
C LEU A 238 -0.67 -15.94 -5.79
N ALA A 239 -0.44 -16.81 -6.76
CA ALA A 239 0.88 -17.07 -7.30
C ALA A 239 1.39 -15.82 -8.04
N LEU A 240 2.67 -15.51 -7.84
CA LEU A 240 3.31 -14.44 -8.58
C LEU A 240 3.56 -14.88 -10.02
N PRO A 241 3.34 -14.01 -11.02
CA PRO A 241 3.39 -14.38 -12.44
C PRO A 241 4.77 -14.93 -12.84
N SER A 242 4.87 -16.25 -13.05
CA SER A 242 6.16 -16.92 -13.23
C SER A 242 6.75 -16.77 -14.66
N GLY A 243 6.01 -16.19 -15.61
CA GLY A 243 6.48 -15.78 -16.94
C GLY A 243 6.89 -16.92 -17.88
N ASP A 244 6.90 -18.15 -17.35
CA ASP A 244 7.09 -19.43 -18.00
C ASP A 244 5.78 -20.23 -18.00
N GLY A 245 5.60 -21.17 -18.93
CA GLY A 245 4.43 -22.06 -18.95
C GLY A 245 3.10 -21.45 -19.42
N GLY A 246 3.09 -20.17 -19.85
CA GLY A 246 1.91 -19.51 -20.42
C GLY A 246 0.81 -19.21 -19.40
N TYR A 247 -0.20 -18.45 -19.82
CA TYR A 247 -1.32 -18.04 -18.97
C TYR A 247 -2.64 -18.58 -19.53
N VAL A 248 -3.55 -18.96 -18.62
CA VAL A 248 -4.91 -19.36 -18.98
C VAL A 248 -5.88 -18.30 -18.47
N VAL A 249 -6.70 -17.78 -19.37
CA VAL A 249 -7.73 -16.79 -19.03
C VAL A 249 -9.09 -17.46 -19.10
N TYR A 250 -9.75 -17.60 -17.95
CA TYR A 250 -11.16 -17.99 -17.88
C TYR A 250 -12.01 -16.74 -17.89
N THR A 251 -12.88 -16.61 -18.89
CA THR A 251 -13.82 -15.49 -18.99
C THR A 251 -15.24 -16.00 -18.90
N ASP A 252 -16.10 -15.24 -18.23
CA ASP A 252 -17.54 -15.44 -18.21
C ASP A 252 -18.23 -14.08 -18.39
N ALA A 253 -19.33 -14.07 -19.13
CA ALA A 253 -20.04 -12.86 -19.50
C ALA A 253 -21.55 -13.09 -19.45
N SER A 254 -22.26 -12.14 -18.86
CA SER A 254 -23.72 -12.07 -18.87
C SER A 254 -24.18 -10.72 -19.42
N ARG A 255 -25.49 -10.57 -19.70
CA ARG A 255 -26.07 -9.28 -20.11
C ARG A 255 -25.84 -8.14 -19.11
N GLN A 256 -25.42 -8.45 -17.88
CA GLN A 256 -25.23 -7.47 -16.83
C GLN A 256 -23.77 -7.27 -16.43
N GLU A 257 -22.88 -8.25 -16.67
CA GLU A 257 -21.54 -8.28 -16.07
C GLU A 257 -20.53 -9.13 -16.85
N LEU A 258 -19.25 -8.85 -16.61
CA LEU A 258 -18.09 -9.59 -17.10
C LEU A 258 -17.26 -10.06 -15.89
N GLY A 259 -16.90 -11.34 -15.88
CA GLY A 259 -15.99 -11.97 -14.94
C GLY A 259 -14.77 -12.53 -15.67
N CYS A 260 -13.60 -12.43 -15.05
CA CYS A 260 -12.38 -13.00 -15.61
C CYS A 260 -11.47 -13.48 -14.48
N VAL A 261 -10.82 -14.61 -14.71
CA VAL A 261 -9.80 -15.19 -13.84
C VAL A 261 -8.58 -15.50 -14.69
N LEU A 262 -7.43 -14.97 -14.30
CA LEU A 262 -6.13 -15.32 -14.86
C LEU A 262 -5.54 -16.44 -14.00
N MET A 263 -5.06 -17.52 -14.62
CA MET A 263 -4.43 -18.63 -13.92
C MET A 263 -3.12 -19.02 -14.59
N GLN A 264 -2.21 -19.56 -13.78
CA GLN A 264 -0.93 -20.09 -14.23
C GLN A 264 -0.63 -21.39 -13.49
N HIS A 265 -0.22 -22.44 -14.20
CA HIS A 265 0.07 -23.76 -13.61
C HIS A 265 -1.05 -24.31 -12.69
N GLY A 266 -2.32 -24.00 -13.00
CA GLY A 266 -3.48 -24.41 -12.17
C GLY A 266 -3.65 -23.63 -10.87
N ARG A 267 -2.85 -22.58 -10.64
CA ARG A 267 -2.96 -21.64 -9.52
C ARG A 267 -3.53 -20.30 -9.99
N LEU A 268 -4.20 -19.61 -9.07
CA LEU A 268 -4.65 -18.22 -9.22
C LEU A 268 -3.47 -17.25 -9.10
#